data_AF-A0A317YM04-F1
#
_entry.id   AF-A0A317YM04-F1
#
_cell.length_a   1.000
_cell.length_b   1.000
_cell.length_c   1.000
_cell.angle_alpha   90.00
_cell.angle_beta   90.00
_cell.angle_gamma   90.00
#
_symmetry.space_group_name_H-M   'P 1'
#
loop_
_entity.id
_entity.type
_entity.pdbx_description
1 polymer ?
#
loop_
_entity_poly.entity_id
_entity_poly.type
_entity_poly.pdbx_seq_one_letter_code
_entity_poly.pdbx_strand_id
1 'polypeptide(L)'
;MVDDLKNLQKSGRITGAQAWVGTLLKMKPVLKFEDGKIIPEEKVRNKKRAIQTLEKKVLDIVKDFEEVTLFVINGDHLEDGQALYKKLQDDCPSAYQVAYSEFGPVVAAHLG
;
A
#
# COMPACT_ATOMS: atom_id res chain seq x y z
N MET A 1 1.69 0.32 -1.52
CA MET A 1 2.06 0.20 -2.95
C MET A 1 3.40 0.89 -3.17
N VAL A 2 4.12 0.61 -4.26
CA VAL A 2 5.35 1.34 -4.64
C VAL A 2 5.35 1.64 -6.14
N ASP A 3 6.24 2.51 -6.59
CA ASP A 3 6.34 2.88 -8.00
C ASP A 3 7.05 1.85 -8.86
N ASP A 4 8.09 1.21 -8.31
CA ASP A 4 8.76 0.04 -8.85
C ASP A 4 9.34 -0.83 -7.71
N LEU A 5 9.86 -2.02 -8.03
CA LEU A 5 10.41 -2.95 -7.04
C LEU A 5 11.93 -2.82 -6.84
N LYS A 6 12.60 -1.86 -7.51
CA LYS A 6 14.07 -1.83 -7.61
C LYS A 6 14.74 -1.67 -6.25
N ASN A 7 14.32 -0.70 -5.44
CA ASN A 7 14.93 -0.43 -4.13
C ASN A 7 14.64 -1.54 -3.12
N LEU A 8 13.41 -2.08 -3.12
CA LEU A 8 13.03 -3.23 -2.31
C LEU A 8 13.85 -4.48 -2.67
N GLN A 9 14.03 -4.75 -3.96
CA GLN A 9 14.82 -5.89 -4.44
C GLN A 9 16.30 -5.71 -4.12
N LYS A 10 16.87 -4.54 -4.42
CA LYS A 10 18.29 -4.23 -4.15
C LYS A 10 18.63 -4.36 -2.67
N SER A 11 17.72 -3.96 -1.80
CA SER A 11 17.92 -4.06 -0.35
C SER A 11 17.52 -5.43 0.23
N GLY A 12 16.91 -6.33 -0.54
CA GLY A 12 16.50 -7.65 -0.06
C GLY A 12 15.29 -7.64 0.87
N ARG A 13 14.49 -6.56 0.87
CA ARG A 13 13.30 -6.41 1.73
C ARG A 13 12.03 -7.03 1.14
N ILE A 14 12.08 -7.52 -0.11
CA ILE A 14 10.95 -8.17 -0.79
C ILE A 14 11.24 -9.63 -1.10
N THR A 15 10.27 -10.51 -0.80
CA THR A 15 10.32 -11.95 -1.09
C THR A 15 9.47 -12.27 -2.31
N GLY A 16 9.91 -13.19 -3.18
CA GLY A 16 9.10 -13.66 -4.32
C GLY A 16 8.98 -12.69 -5.52
N ALA A 17 9.66 -11.54 -5.50
CA ALA A 17 9.60 -10.54 -6.57
C ALA A 17 10.26 -10.97 -7.89
N GLN A 18 11.06 -12.05 -7.89
CA GLN A 18 11.81 -12.50 -9.08
C GLN A 18 10.89 -12.78 -10.29
N ALA A 19 9.70 -13.33 -10.05
CA ALA A 19 8.71 -13.58 -11.10
C ALA A 19 8.16 -12.29 -11.75
N TRP A 20 8.37 -11.13 -11.14
CA TRP A 20 7.83 -9.85 -11.59
C TRP A 20 8.86 -8.99 -12.35
N VAL A 21 10.16 -9.29 -12.24
CA VAL A 21 11.27 -8.47 -12.77
C VAL A 21 11.15 -8.15 -14.26
N GLY A 22 10.53 -9.02 -15.07
CA GLY A 22 10.30 -8.77 -16.50
C GLY A 22 8.92 -8.22 -16.87
N THR A 23 7.92 -8.31 -15.99
CA THR A 23 6.51 -7.97 -16.29
C THR A 23 6.02 -6.71 -15.59
N LEU A 24 6.86 -6.10 -14.75
CA LEU A 24 6.50 -4.91 -13.98
C LEU A 24 6.58 -3.61 -14.79
N LEU A 25 7.16 -3.62 -15.99
CA LEU A 25 7.32 -2.41 -16.78
C LEU A 25 5.95 -1.75 -17.04
N LYS A 26 5.77 -0.50 -16.59
CA LYS A 26 4.51 0.27 -16.62
C LYS A 26 3.39 -0.23 -15.68
N MET A 27 3.72 -1.06 -14.69
CA MET A 27 2.78 -1.51 -13.66
C MET A 27 3.17 -0.92 -12.30
N LYS A 28 2.16 -0.62 -11.49
CA LYS A 28 2.24 -0.25 -10.08
C LYS A 28 2.03 -1.51 -9.21
N PRO A 29 3.07 -2.01 -8.54
CA PRO A 29 2.94 -3.13 -7.61
C PRO A 29 2.15 -2.75 -6.36
N VAL A 30 1.10 -3.53 -6.08
CA VAL A 30 0.47 -3.62 -4.78
C VAL A 30 1.15 -4.76 -4.03
N LEU A 31 1.61 -4.45 -2.82
CA LEU A 31 2.36 -5.35 -1.95
C LEU A 31 1.59 -5.50 -0.64
N LYS A 32 1.83 -6.59 0.08
CA LYS A 32 1.34 -6.79 1.44
C LYS A 32 2.44 -7.32 2.35
N PHE A 33 2.16 -7.29 3.64
CA PHE A 33 2.93 -8.05 4.62
C PHE A 33 2.27 -9.41 4.82
N GLU A 34 3.10 -10.46 4.88
CA GLU A 34 2.71 -11.81 5.27
C GLU A 34 3.89 -12.42 6.03
N ASP A 35 3.66 -12.93 7.24
CA ASP A 35 4.69 -13.47 8.14
C ASP A 35 5.92 -12.55 8.30
N GLY A 36 5.68 -11.24 8.46
CA GLY A 36 6.72 -10.22 8.63
C GLY A 36 7.52 -9.90 7.36
N LYS A 37 7.17 -10.48 6.21
CA LYS A 37 7.84 -10.28 4.93
C LYS A 37 6.99 -9.45 3.99
N ILE A 38 7.63 -8.60 3.18
CA ILE A 38 6.95 -7.91 2.08
C ILE A 38 6.86 -8.87 0.89
N ILE A 39 5.64 -9.12 0.43
CA ILE A 39 5.38 -9.99 -0.72
C ILE A 39 4.52 -9.30 -1.79
N PRO A 40 4.68 -9.67 -3.07
CA PRO A 40 3.81 -9.21 -4.14
C PRO A 40 2.37 -9.70 -3.97
N GLU A 41 1.40 -8.80 -4.11
CA GLU A 41 -0.03 -9.13 -4.01
C GLU A 41 -0.72 -8.97 -5.38
N GLU A 42 -0.59 -7.80 -6.02
CA GLU A 42 -1.23 -7.53 -7.32
C GLU A 42 -0.41 -6.59 -8.20
N LYS A 43 -0.44 -6.81 -9.52
CA LYS A 43 0.13 -5.89 -10.52
C LYS A 43 -0.97 -5.04 -11.12
N VAL A 44 -0.95 -3.74 -10.87
CA VAL A 44 -1.99 -2.83 -11.34
C VAL A 44 -1.41 -1.84 -12.35
N ARG A 45 -2.14 -1.41 -13.38
CA ARG A 45 -1.58 -0.53 -14.43
C ARG A 45 -1.30 0.90 -13.98
N ASN A 46 -2.18 1.48 -13.18
CA ASN A 46 -2.10 2.90 -12.81
C ASN A 46 -2.26 3.11 -11.30
N LYS A 47 -1.76 4.25 -10.82
CA LYS A 47 -1.73 4.60 -9.40
C LYS A 47 -3.12 4.65 -8.79
N LYS A 48 -4.07 5.31 -9.45
CA LYS A 48 -5.48 5.40 -9.01
C LYS A 48 -6.09 4.02 -8.74
N ARG A 49 -5.88 3.07 -9.65
CA ARG A 49 -6.38 1.70 -9.49
C ARG A 49 -5.64 0.96 -8.38
N ALA A 50 -4.33 1.19 -8.20
CA ALA A 50 -3.59 0.59 -7.10
C ALA A 50 -4.10 1.07 -5.73
N ILE A 51 -4.44 2.37 -5.61
CA ILE A 51 -5.07 2.95 -4.41
C ILE A 51 -6.44 2.31 -4.16
N GLN A 52 -7.29 2.21 -5.18
CA GLN A 52 -8.59 1.51 -5.07
C GLN A 52 -8.45 0.04 -4.67
N THR A 53 -7.41 -0.64 -5.17
CA THR A 53 -7.11 -2.03 -4.79
C THR A 53 -6.74 -2.12 -3.31
N LEU A 54 -5.94 -1.19 -2.79
CA LEU A 54 -5.59 -1.13 -1.36
C LEU A 54 -6.83 -0.93 -0.49
N GLU A 55 -7.63 0.09 -0.80
CA GLU A 55 -8.89 0.39 -0.11
C GLU A 55 -9.81 -0.82 -0.06
N LYS A 56 -10.13 -1.39 -1.23
CA LYS A 56 -11.01 -2.55 -1.32
C LYS A 56 -10.50 -3.73 -0.48
N LYS A 57 -9.22 -4.08 -0.62
CA LYS A 57 -8.65 -5.24 0.08
C LYS A 57 -8.66 -5.06 1.59
N VAL A 58 -8.32 -3.87 2.08
CA VAL A 58 -8.33 -3.60 3.53
C VAL A 58 -9.76 -3.65 4.07
N LEU A 59 -10.72 -3.01 3.38
CA LEU A 59 -12.13 -3.03 3.80
C LEU A 59 -12.73 -4.44 3.76
N ASP A 60 -12.38 -5.26 2.75
CA ASP A 60 -12.80 -6.66 2.67
C ASP A 60 -12.27 -7.50 3.84
N ILE A 61 -11.11 -7.14 4.43
CA ILE A 61 -10.51 -7.84 5.58
C ILE A 61 -11.16 -7.41 6.90
N VAL A 62 -11.36 -6.10 7.11
CA VAL A 62 -11.78 -5.55 8.41
C VAL A 62 -13.29 -5.50 8.60
N LYS A 63 -14.10 -5.77 7.57
CA LYS A 63 -15.57 -5.69 7.62
C LYS A 63 -16.22 -6.54 8.73
N ASP A 64 -15.55 -7.62 9.13
CA ASP A 64 -16.05 -8.57 10.13
C ASP A 64 -15.40 -8.35 11.52
N PHE A 65 -14.62 -7.28 11.69
CA PHE A 65 -13.97 -6.94 12.96
C PHE A 65 -14.87 -6.02 13.80
N GLU A 66 -14.87 -6.22 15.11
CA GLU A 66 -15.66 -5.41 16.06
C GLU A 66 -15.11 -3.99 16.19
N GLU A 67 -13.79 -3.85 16.25
CA GLU A 67 -13.09 -2.57 16.34
C GLU A 67 -12.07 -2.46 15.21
N VAL A 68 -12.07 -1.31 14.53
CA VAL A 68 -11.21 -1.09 13.36
C VAL A 68 -10.48 0.24 13.48
N THR A 69 -9.16 0.17 13.35
CA THR A 69 -8.30 1.34 13.14
C THR A 69 -7.55 1.21 11.82
N LEU A 70 -7.78 2.15 10.91
CA LEU A 70 -7.14 2.23 9.61
C LEU A 70 -6.09 3.35 9.63
N PHE A 71 -4.88 3.04 9.17
CA PHE A 71 -3.83 4.03 8.96
C PHE A 71 -3.53 4.16 7.47
N VAL A 72 -3.64 5.39 6.96
CA VAL A 72 -3.00 5.77 5.71
C VAL A 72 -1.57 6.19 6.04
N ILE A 73 -0.60 5.40 5.57
CA ILE A 73 0.82 5.69 5.73
C ILE A 73 1.38 6.10 4.38
N ASN A 74 1.67 7.39 4.22
CA ASN A 74 2.08 7.98 2.96
C ASN A 74 3.60 8.19 2.86
N GLY A 75 4.09 8.29 1.62
CA GLY A 75 5.45 8.74 1.30
C GLY A 75 5.51 10.22 0.94
N ASP A 76 6.22 10.54 -0.14
CA ASP A 76 6.46 11.90 -0.63
C ASP A 76 5.33 12.46 -1.52
N HIS A 77 4.29 11.68 -1.81
CA HIS A 77 3.14 12.09 -2.59
C HIS A 77 1.96 12.48 -1.70
N LEU A 78 2.03 13.64 -1.05
CA LEU A 78 1.03 14.12 -0.08
C LEU A 78 -0.41 14.07 -0.63
N GLU A 79 -0.62 14.52 -1.86
CA GLU A 79 -1.93 14.60 -2.50
C GLU A 79 -2.61 13.21 -2.61
N ASP A 80 -1.86 12.19 -3.00
CA ASP A 80 -2.38 10.82 -3.15
C ASP A 80 -2.81 10.25 -1.78
N GLY A 81 -1.96 10.43 -0.76
CA GLY A 81 -2.25 9.97 0.60
C GLY A 81 -3.45 10.69 1.21
N GLN A 82 -3.52 12.01 1.08
CA GLN A 82 -4.64 12.82 1.58
C GLN A 82 -5.95 12.48 0.87
N ALA A 83 -5.92 12.24 -0.44
CA ALA A 83 -7.09 11.81 -1.18
C ALA A 83 -7.63 10.46 -0.69
N LEU A 84 -6.75 9.48 -0.44
CA LEU A 84 -7.15 8.19 0.13
C LEU A 84 -7.68 8.34 1.56
N TYR A 85 -7.00 9.13 2.39
CA TYR A 85 -7.42 9.38 3.77
C TYR A 85 -8.83 9.97 3.83
N LYS A 86 -9.07 11.06 3.09
CA LYS A 86 -10.39 11.69 3.00
C LYS A 86 -11.44 10.71 2.47
N LYS A 87 -11.09 9.94 1.43
CA LYS A 87 -11.98 8.93 0.87
C LYS A 87 -12.37 7.87 1.89
N LEU A 88 -11.44 7.39 2.71
CA LEU A 88 -11.73 6.43 3.77
C LEU A 88 -12.62 7.03 4.87
N GLN A 89 -12.44 8.31 5.21
CA GLN A 89 -13.33 9.00 6.15
C GLN A 89 -14.77 9.12 5.62
N ASP A 90 -14.93 9.32 4.31
CA ASP A 90 -16.24 9.44 3.66
C ASP A 90 -16.94 8.07 3.48
N ASP A 91 -16.17 7.03 3.12
CA ASP A 91 -16.71 5.71 2.77
C ASP A 91 -16.88 4.76 3.98
N CYS A 92 -16.14 4.96 5.07
CA CYS A 92 -16.16 4.06 6.23
C CYS A 92 -17.23 4.45 7.26
N PRO A 93 -17.77 3.48 8.03
CA PRO A 93 -18.60 3.79 9.19
C PRO A 93 -17.87 4.68 10.19
N SER A 94 -18.58 5.60 10.85
CA SER A 94 -18.01 6.49 11.87
C SER A 94 -17.42 5.77 13.09
N ALA A 95 -17.75 4.49 13.28
CA ALA A 95 -17.14 3.61 14.27
C ALA A 95 -15.69 3.25 13.94
N TYR A 96 -15.27 3.35 12.68
CA TYR A 96 -13.89 3.09 12.27
C TYR A 96 -13.03 4.30 12.61
N GLN A 97 -11.89 4.08 13.25
CA GLN A 97 -10.90 5.12 13.45
C GLN A 97 -10.00 5.19 12.22
N VAL A 98 -10.02 6.32 11.50
CA VAL A 98 -9.15 6.54 10.34
C VAL A 98 -8.10 7.57 10.72
N ALA A 99 -6.82 7.24 10.56
CA ALA A 99 -5.68 8.09 10.87
C ALA A 99 -4.74 8.24 9.67
N TYR A 100 -3.98 9.35 9.65
CA TYR A 100 -2.98 9.66 8.65
C TYR A 100 -1.59 9.75 9.28
N SER A 101 -0.58 9.22 8.59
CA SER A 101 0.82 9.32 8.98
C SER A 101 1.73 9.24 7.76
N GLU A 102 3.00 9.54 7.97
CA GLU A 102 4.06 9.43 6.95
C GLU A 102 5.18 8.56 7.49
N PHE A 103 5.86 7.82 6.61
CA PHE A 103 7.03 7.04 7.01
C PHE A 103 8.32 7.85 6.92
N GLY A 104 9.26 7.56 7.82
CA GLY A 104 10.54 8.25 7.89
C GLY A 104 11.62 7.73 6.93
N PRO A 105 12.84 8.31 6.97
CA PRO A 105 13.92 8.03 6.02
C PRO A 105 14.36 6.56 5.93
N VAL A 106 14.28 5.81 7.04
CA VAL A 106 14.66 4.39 7.08
C VAL A 106 13.78 3.54 6.16
N VAL A 107 12.47 3.81 6.15
CA VAL A 107 11.52 3.11 5.28
C VAL A 107 11.61 3.63 3.86
N ALA A 108 11.72 4.96 3.70
CA ALA A 108 11.84 5.60 2.39
C ALA A 108 13.01 5.04 1.57
N ALA A 109 14.18 4.83 2.19
CA ALA A 109 15.37 4.24 1.56
C ALA A 109 15.13 2.86 0.90
N HIS A 110 14.03 2.18 1.22
CA HIS A 110 13.65 0.90 0.62
C HIS A 110 12.48 0.99 -0.37
N LEU A 111 11.53 1.91 -0.17
CA LEU A 111 10.32 1.98 -1.00
C LEU A 111 10.47 2.83 -2.27
N GLY A 112 11.48 3.70 -2.33
CA GLY A 112 11.62 4.67 -3.41
C GLY A 112 12.57 5.78 -2.98
#